data_AF-A0A8T6WSX2-F1
#
_entry.id   AF-A0A8T6WSX2-F1
#
_cell.length_a   1.000
_cell.length_b   1.000
_cell.length_c   1.000
_cell.angle_alpha   90.00
_cell.angle_beta   90.00
_cell.angle_gamma   90.00
#
_symmetry.space_group_name_H-M   'P 1'
#
loop_
_entity.id
_entity.type
_entity.pdbx_description
1 polymer ?
#
loop_
_entity_poly.entity_id
_entity_poly.type
_entity_poly.pdbx_seq_one_letter_code
_entity_poly.pdbx_strand_id
1 'polypeptide(L)' 'MIEKKEPKPDLLPSMNIQNKSKFEVYGEEMIEKEVKQSGNSGRVYLPPEWVGKRVKIIRID' A
#
# COMPACT_ATOMS: atom_id res chain seq x y z
N MET A 1 -22.93 55.26 26.34
CA MET A 1 -22.49 53.89 26.69
C MET A 1 -22.22 53.18 25.37
N ILE A 2 -21.04 52.59 25.23
CA ILE A 2 -20.49 52.10 23.96
C ILE A 2 -21.07 50.70 23.70
N GLU A 3 -21.89 50.56 22.65
CA GLU A 3 -22.27 49.25 22.13
C GLU A 3 -21.02 48.57 21.54
N LYS A 4 -20.55 47.53 22.23
CA LYS A 4 -19.48 46.66 21.76
C LYS A 4 -20.01 45.89 20.54
N LYS A 5 -19.57 46.30 19.36
CA LYS A 5 -19.75 45.58 18.11
C LYS A 5 -18.94 44.28 18.18
N GLU A 6 -19.61 43.14 18.29
CA GLU A 6 -18.97 41.82 18.22
C GLU A 6 -18.26 41.66 16.86
N PRO A 7 -17.00 41.17 16.84
CA PRO A 7 -16.30 40.93 15.59
C PRO A 7 -16.93 39.73 14.87
N LYS A 8 -17.28 39.94 13.60
CA LYS A 8 -17.82 38.90 12.72
C LYS A 8 -16.81 37.73 12.65
N PRO A 9 -17.24 36.47 12.80
CA PRO A 9 -16.34 35.35 12.58
C PRO A 9 -15.90 35.39 11.12
N ASP A 10 -14.60 35.54 10.94
CA ASP A 10 -13.94 35.63 9.65
C ASP A 10 -14.36 34.46 8.76
N LEU A 11 -14.84 34.81 7.57
CA LEU A 11 -15.17 33.89 6.50
C LEU A 11 -13.93 33.04 6.19
N LEU A 12 -13.90 31.81 6.69
CA LEU A 12 -13.03 30.79 6.12
C LEU A 12 -13.50 30.60 4.67
N PRO A 13 -12.63 30.81 3.66
CA PRO A 13 -12.99 30.43 2.30
C PRO A 13 -13.29 28.94 2.35
N SER A 14 -14.51 28.57 1.96
CA SER A 14 -14.88 27.19 1.70
C SER A 14 -13.95 26.68 0.62
N MET A 15 -12.78 26.16 1.03
CA MET A 15 -11.87 25.52 0.11
C MET A 15 -12.66 24.41 -0.52
N ASN A 16 -12.79 24.50 -1.84
CA ASN A 16 -13.50 23.56 -2.66
C ASN A 16 -12.84 22.18 -2.52
N ILE A 17 -13.31 21.37 -1.57
CA ILE A 17 -12.88 19.97 -1.36
C ILE A 17 -13.47 19.06 -2.46
N GLN A 18 -14.23 19.60 -3.43
CA GLN A 18 -15.00 18.79 -4.39
C GLN A 18 -14.13 18.08 -5.45
N ASN A 19 -12.82 18.33 -5.49
CA ASN A 19 -11.91 17.73 -6.47
C ASN A 19 -10.77 16.90 -5.84
N LYS A 20 -10.94 16.34 -4.64
CA LYS A 20 -9.97 15.37 -4.08
C LYS A 20 -10.38 13.95 -4.44
N SER A 21 -9.75 13.37 -5.46
CA SER A 21 -9.84 11.93 -5.76
C SER A 21 -8.91 11.16 -4.83
N LYS A 22 -9.44 10.18 -4.08
CA LYS A 22 -8.66 9.21 -3.31
C LYS A 22 -8.69 7.87 -4.04
N PHE A 23 -7.53 7.29 -4.27
CA PHE A 23 -7.38 5.95 -4.82
C PHE A 23 -6.78 5.04 -3.74
N GLU A 24 -7.38 3.88 -3.54
CA GLU A 24 -6.85 2.80 -2.71
C GLU A 24 -6.62 1.59 -3.62
N VAL A 25 -5.44 1.00 -3.54
CA VAL A 25 -5.05 -0.15 -4.36
C VAL A 25 -4.72 -1.30 -3.42
N TYR A 26 -5.35 -2.43 -3.66
CA TYR A 26 -5.02 -3.69 -3.02
C TYR A 26 -4.15 -4.50 -3.99
N GLY A 27 -3.11 -5.13 -3.47
CA GLY A 27 -2.22 -5.98 -4.24
C GLY A 27 -1.56 -7.01 -3.34
N GLU A 28 -1.18 -8.12 -3.93
CA GLU A 28 -0.37 -9.15 -3.29
C GLU A 28 1.08 -8.99 -3.78
N GLU A 29 2.04 -9.10 -2.86
CA GLU A 29 3.45 -9.07 -3.22
C GLU A 29 3.85 -10.45 -3.79
N MET A 30 4.43 -10.47 -4.98
CA MET A 30 4.92 -11.69 -5.63
C MET A 30 6.45 -11.65 -5.70
N ILE A 31 7.09 -12.73 -5.24
CA ILE A 31 8.54 -12.90 -5.35
C ILE A 31 8.82 -13.84 -6.53
N GLU A 32 9.52 -13.34 -7.54
CA GLU A 32 10.05 -14.14 -8.64
C GLU A 32 11.50 -14.54 -8.35
N LYS A 33 11.82 -15.82 -8.56
CA LYS A 33 13.16 -16.38 -8.40
C LYS A 33 13.42 -17.42 -9.48
N GLU A 34 14.63 -17.40 -10.02
CA GLU A 34 15.10 -18.45 -10.91
C GLU A 34 15.41 -19.74 -10.13
N VAL A 35 14.96 -20.87 -10.67
CA VAL A 35 15.25 -22.19 -10.13
C VAL A 35 16.72 -22.54 -10.38
N LYS A 36 17.47 -22.83 -9.31
CA LYS A 36 18.87 -23.28 -9.41
C LYS A 36 18.97 -24.79 -9.31
N GLN A 37 19.98 -25.39 -9.96
CA GLN A 37 20.20 -26.83 -9.88
C GLN A 37 20.62 -27.27 -8.47
N SER A 38 20.11 -28.43 -8.05
CA SER A 38 20.46 -29.12 -6.82
C SER A 38 20.30 -30.63 -7.01
N GLY A 39 21.39 -31.28 -7.43
CA GLY A 39 21.38 -32.70 -7.80
C GLY A 39 20.38 -32.97 -8.93
N ASN A 40 19.45 -33.89 -8.69
CA ASN A 40 18.39 -34.27 -9.63
C ASN A 40 17.13 -33.37 -9.55
N SER A 41 17.20 -32.27 -8.80
CA SER A 41 16.07 -31.37 -8.55
C SER A 41 16.45 -29.90 -8.70
N GLY A 42 15.45 -29.03 -8.79
CA GLY A 42 15.60 -27.59 -8.67
C GLY A 42 15.40 -27.12 -7.22
N ARG A 43 16.14 -26.08 -6.81
CA ARG A 43 15.94 -25.38 -5.53
C ARG A 43 15.68 -23.90 -5.76
N VAL A 44 14.81 -23.34 -4.92
CA VAL A 44 14.54 -21.91 -4.83
C VAL A 44 14.73 -21.49 -3.38
N TYR A 45 15.53 -20.45 -3.14
CA TYR A 45 15.71 -19.87 -1.81
C TYR A 45 14.69 -18.75 -1.60
N LEU A 46 13.93 -18.87 -0.51
CA LEU A 46 12.91 -17.91 -0.09
C LEU A 46 13.40 -17.17 1.18
N PRO A 47 12.84 -15.99 1.46
CA PRO A 47 13.18 -15.24 2.67
C PRO A 47 12.96 -16.09 3.96
N PRO A 48 13.85 -16.02 4.96
CA PRO A 48 13.77 -16.86 6.16
C PRO A 48 12.50 -16.62 6.99
N GLU A 49 11.87 -15.44 6.90
CA GLU A 49 10.59 -15.17 7.55
C GLU A 49 9.42 -16.03 7.01
N TRP A 50 9.60 -16.70 5.86
CA TRP A 50 8.60 -17.60 5.29
C TRP A 50 8.70 -19.04 5.81
N VAL A 51 9.66 -19.35 6.70
CA VAL A 51 9.76 -20.67 7.32
C VAL A 51 8.46 -20.99 8.08
N GLY A 52 7.86 -22.14 7.76
CA GLY A 52 6.57 -22.57 8.33
C GLY A 52 5.34 -21.94 7.68
N LYS A 53 5.49 -21.10 6.65
CA LYS A 53 4.36 -20.55 5.87
C LYS A 53 4.01 -21.47 4.70
N ARG A 54 2.75 -21.43 4.26
CA ARG A 54 2.29 -22.15 3.07
C ARG A 54 2.60 -21.32 1.82
N VAL A 55 3.42 -21.85 0.93
CA VAL A 55 3.81 -21.20 -0.32
C VAL A 55 3.19 -21.92 -1.52
N LYS A 56 2.88 -21.17 -2.58
CA LYS A 56 2.47 -21.71 -3.89
C LYS A 56 3.56 -21.37 -4.90
N ILE A 57 4.06 -22.37 -5.60
CA ILE A 57 5.02 -22.20 -6.69
C ILE A 57 4.24 -22.31 -8.00
N ILE A 58 4.40 -21.33 -8.88
CA ILE A 58 3.77 -21.30 -10.21
C ILE A 58 4.91 -21.26 -11.22
N ARG A 59 4.92 -22.24 -12.13
CA ARG A 59 5.84 -22.26 -13.28
C ARG A 59 5.30 -21.28 -14.33
N ILE A 60 6.15 -20.37 -14.81
CA ILE A 60 5.76 -19.25 -15.69
C ILE A 60 6.43 -19.27 -17.06
N ASP A 61 7.36 -20.20 -17.28
CA ASP A 61 8.07 -20.48 -18.54
C ASP A 61 7.29 -21.41 -19.48
#